data_AF-A0A497D8J5-F1
#
_entry.id   AF-A0A497D8J5-F1
#
_cell.length_a   1.000
_cell.length_b   1.000
_cell.length_c   1.000
_cell.angle_alpha   90.00
_cell.angle_beta   90.00
_cell.angle_gamma   90.00
#
_symmetry.space_group_name_H-M   'P 1'
#
loop_
_entity.id
_entity.type
_entity.pdbx_description
1 polymer ?
#
loop_
_entity_poly.entity_id
_entity_poly.type
_entity_poly.pdbx_seq_one_letter_code
_entity_poly.pdbx_strand_id
1 'polypeptide(L)'
;MHTACSDPKEIPQHFYGNYFDSSGKEYWTCLIQKDQIIYKNNFWNYKIKSSSEKVIELQISNKSEDKIKLQVHKQDSIYTIVTDNEEITCI
;
A
#
# COMPACT_ATOMS: atom_id res chain seq x y z
N MET A 1 -25.33 7.20 24.37
CA MET A 1 -24.70 7.58 23.08
C MET A 1 -23.25 7.13 23.14
N HIS A 2 -22.90 6.00 22.53
CA HIS A 2 -21.50 5.63 22.37
C HIS A 2 -20.98 6.34 21.13
N THR A 3 -20.20 7.39 21.35
CA THR A 3 -19.32 7.96 20.33
C THR A 3 -18.35 6.84 19.94
N ALA A 4 -18.64 6.15 18.84
CA ALA A 4 -17.69 5.26 18.20
C ALA A 4 -16.54 6.14 17.69
N CYS A 5 -15.54 6.38 18.54
CA CYS A 5 -14.24 6.80 18.07
C CYS A 5 -13.82 5.74 17.07
N SER A 6 -13.79 6.11 15.79
CA SER A 6 -13.25 5.24 14.76
C SER A 6 -11.79 5.04 15.14
N ASP A 7 -11.43 3.85 15.61
CA ASP A 7 -10.04 3.50 15.84
C ASP A 7 -9.26 3.93 14.60
N PRO A 8 -8.12 4.62 14.74
CA PRO A 8 -7.30 4.94 13.60
C PRO A 8 -7.01 3.60 12.89
N LYS A 9 -7.47 3.48 11.64
CA LYS A 9 -7.13 2.31 10.83
C LYS A 9 -5.62 2.34 10.69
N GLU A 10 -4.92 1.47 11.40
CA GLU A 10 -3.48 1.34 11.25
C GLU A 10 -3.18 0.35 10.11
N ILE A 11 -2.00 0.49 9.51
CA ILE A 11 -1.47 -0.52 8.60
C ILE A 11 -0.89 -1.64 9.47
N PRO A 12 -1.33 -2.90 9.29
CA PRO A 12 -0.76 -4.02 10.02
C PRO A 12 0.75 -4.11 9.81
N GLN A 13 1.48 -4.49 10.87
CA GLN A 13 2.95 -4.40 10.89
C GLN A 13 3.62 -5.10 9.69
N HIS A 14 3.05 -6.22 9.24
CA HIS A 14 3.60 -7.03 8.15
C HIS A 14 3.48 -6.37 6.76
N PHE A 15 2.70 -5.29 6.62
CA PHE A 15 2.64 -4.53 5.38
C PHE A 15 3.69 -3.40 5.30
N TYR A 16 4.42 -3.12 6.38
CA TYR A 16 5.55 -2.21 6.31
C TYR A 16 6.76 -2.94 5.75
N GLY A 17 7.41 -2.33 4.76
CA GLY A 17 8.56 -2.94 4.10
C GLY A 17 8.66 -2.57 2.63
N ASN A 18 9.67 -3.16 2.00
CA ASN A 18 9.92 -3.03 0.57
C ASN A 18 9.24 -4.20 -0.15
N TYR A 19 8.64 -3.90 -1.29
CA TYR A 19 8.00 -4.85 -2.18
C TYR A 19 8.76 -4.84 -3.50
N PHE A 20 9.38 -5.98 -3.80
CA PHE A 20 10.17 -6.18 -4.99
C PHE A 20 9.38 -7.01 -5.99
N ASP A 21 9.29 -6.55 -7.24
CA ASP A 21 8.67 -7.32 -8.31
C ASP A 21 9.38 -8.67 -8.46
N SER A 22 8.62 -9.75 -8.28
CA SER A 22 9.09 -11.13 -8.42
C SER A 22 9.58 -11.45 -9.84
N SER A 23 9.18 -10.67 -10.85
CA SER A 23 9.65 -10.81 -12.24
C SER A 23 11.07 -10.27 -12.47
N GLY A 24 11.63 -9.51 -11.52
CA GLY A 24 12.96 -8.88 -11.64
C GLY A 24 13.04 -7.73 -12.65
N LYS A 25 11.91 -7.27 -13.20
CA LYS A 25 11.86 -6.17 -14.18
C LYS A 25 11.92 -4.79 -13.53
N GLU A 26 11.34 -4.63 -12.33
CA GLU A 26 11.41 -3.40 -11.54
C GLU A 26 12.08 -3.67 -10.20
N TYR A 27 13.21 -3.01 -9.94
CA TYR A 27 13.92 -3.14 -8.67
C TYR A 27 13.15 -2.52 -7.49
N TRP A 28 12.11 -1.70 -7.73
CA TRP A 28 11.40 -0.94 -6.69
C TRP A 28 9.93 -0.70 -7.06
N THR A 29 9.03 -1.60 -6.65
CA THR A 29 7.59 -1.46 -6.92
C THR A 29 6.92 -0.58 -5.87
N CYS A 30 7.10 -0.91 -4.59
CA CYS A 30 6.52 -0.15 -3.49
C CYS A 30 7.38 -0.23 -2.22
N LEU A 31 7.44 0.86 -1.46
CA LEU A 31 7.92 0.88 -0.07
C LEU A 31 6.87 1.56 0.79
N ILE A 32 6.41 0.88 1.83
CA ILE A 32 5.42 1.41 2.78
C ILE A 32 6.11 1.73 4.10
N GLN A 33 6.07 2.99 4.48
CA GLN A 33 6.56 3.51 5.75
C GLN A 33 5.41 4.16 6.54
N LYS A 34 5.67 4.50 7.80
CA LYS A 34 4.66 5.08 8.71
C LYS A 34 4.09 6.42 8.23
N ASP A 35 4.89 7.22 7.53
CA ASP A 35 4.52 8.60 7.17
C ASP A 35 4.44 8.81 5.66
N GLN A 36 4.92 7.87 4.85
CA GLN A 36 5.00 8.00 3.40
C GLN A 36 5.01 6.65 2.68
N ILE A 37 4.69 6.68 1.39
CA ILE A 37 4.85 5.56 0.48
C ILE A 37 5.75 5.98 -0.68
N ILE A 38 6.63 5.08 -1.12
CA ILE A 38 7.29 5.20 -2.42
C ILE A 38 6.63 4.22 -3.36
N TYR A 39 6.09 4.70 -4.48
CA TYR A 39 5.51 3.85 -5.52
C TYR A 39 6.10 4.26 -6.86
N LYS A 40 6.64 3.29 -7.61
CA LYS A 40 7.37 3.51 -8.89
C LYS A 40 8.37 4.67 -8.81
N ASN A 41 9.24 4.63 -7.79
CA ASN A 41 10.29 5.63 -7.53
C ASN A 41 9.82 7.07 -7.26
N ASN A 42 8.53 7.26 -6.97
CA ASN A 42 7.99 8.57 -6.60
C ASN A 42 7.48 8.54 -5.15
N PHE A 43 7.59 9.67 -4.47
CA PHE A 43 7.05 9.84 -3.11
C PHE A 43 5.56 10.19 -3.15
N TRP A 44 4.79 9.48 -2.33
CA TRP A 44 3.36 9.65 -2.19
C TRP A 44 2.98 9.80 -0.72
N ASN A 45 2.06 10.73 -0.47
CA ASN A 45 1.26 10.71 0.76
C ASN A 45 0.21 9.61 0.63
N TYR A 46 -0.31 9.10 1.74
CA TYR A 46 -1.36 8.09 1.69
C TYR A 46 -2.46 8.32 2.72
N LYS A 47 -3.65 7.81 2.40
CA LYS A 47 -4.78 7.70 3.31
C LYS A 47 -5.30 6.28 3.32
N ILE A 48 -5.44 5.71 4.51
CA ILE A 48 -5.95 4.35 4.69
C ILE A 48 -7.47 4.35 4.47
N LYS A 49 -7.93 3.55 3.51
CA LYS A 49 -9.36 3.37 3.21
C LYS A 49 -9.92 2.19 3.96
N SER A 50 -9.22 1.06 3.93
CA SER A 50 -9.53 -0.14 4.69
C SER A 50 -8.22 -0.88 5.04
N SER A 51 -8.24 -1.62 6.14
CA SER A 51 -7.13 -2.49 6.53
C SER A 51 -7.66 -3.74 7.20
N SER A 52 -6.95 -4.84 6.98
CA SER A 52 -7.21 -6.17 7.55
C SER A 52 -5.90 -6.96 7.56
N GLU A 53 -5.90 -8.13 8.19
CA GLU A 53 -4.72 -9.02 8.23
C GLU A 53 -4.25 -9.54 6.87
N LYS A 54 -5.07 -9.42 5.82
CA LYS A 54 -4.75 -9.94 4.48
C LYS A 54 -4.71 -8.87 3.39
N VAL A 55 -5.35 -7.73 3.62
CA VAL A 55 -5.47 -6.68 2.61
C VAL A 55 -5.40 -5.32 3.28
N ILE A 56 -4.61 -4.43 2.70
CA ILE A 56 -4.71 -2.99 2.92
C ILE A 56 -5.15 -2.28 1.64
N GLU A 57 -6.04 -1.31 1.80
CA GLU A 57 -6.45 -0.42 0.72
C GLU A 57 -6.09 1.01 1.09
N LEU A 58 -5.30 1.62 0.24
CA LEU A 58 -4.75 2.96 0.39
C LEU A 58 -5.20 3.81 -0.80
N GLN A 59 -5.42 5.08 -0.54
CA GLN A 59 -5.41 6.09 -1.59
C GLN A 59 -4.10 6.86 -1.45
N ILE A 60 -3.22 6.73 -2.45
CA ILE A 60 -1.96 7.46 -2.48
C ILE A 60 -2.12 8.73 -3.32
N SER A 61 -1.44 9.80 -2.94
CA SER A 61 -1.46 11.06 -3.68
C SER A 61 -0.11 11.77 -3.68
N ASN A 62 0.27 12.36 -4.82
CA ASN A 62 1.50 13.12 -4.97
C ASN A 62 1.26 14.63 -4.80
N LYS A 63 2.31 15.44 -4.98
CA LYS A 63 2.22 16.92 -4.91
C LYS A 63 1.40 17.54 -6.04
N SER A 64 1.25 16.83 -7.17
CA SER A 64 0.45 17.26 -8.32
C SER A 64 -1.05 16.95 -8.16
N GLU A 65 -1.45 16.44 -7.00
CA GLU A 65 -2.81 15.99 -6.66
C GLU A 65 -3.32 14.77 -7.44
N ASP A 66 -2.43 14.06 -8.15
CA ASP A 66 -2.77 12.76 -8.73
C ASP A 66 -3.15 11.80 -7.60
N LYS A 67 -4.19 11.00 -7.82
CA LYS A 67 -4.69 10.03 -6.84
C LYS A 67 -4.69 8.65 -7.48
N ILE A 68 -4.11 7.69 -6.78
CA ILE A 68 -4.09 6.29 -7.20
C ILE A 68 -4.71 5.46 -6.07
N LYS A 69 -5.59 4.54 -6.44
CA LYS A 69 -6.02 3.48 -5.54
C LYS A 69 -4.94 2.40 -5.52
N LEU A 70 -4.39 2.12 -4.34
CA LEU A 70 -3.37 1.09 -4.14
C LEU A 70 -3.89 0.05 -3.15
N GLN A 71 -3.92 -1.20 -3.57
CA GLN A 71 -4.26 -2.34 -2.72
C GLN A 71 -3.05 -3.24 -2.59
N VAL A 72 -2.73 -3.65 -1.36
CA VAL A 72 -1.72 -4.69 -1.12
C VAL A 72 -2.41 -5.89 -0.52
N HIS A 73 -2.34 -7.00 -1.23
CA HIS A 73 -2.87 -8.28 -0.82
C HIS A 73 -1.71 -9.13 -0.29
N LYS A 74 -1.92 -9.81 0.82
CA LYS A 74 -0.99 -10.80 1.37
C LYS A 74 -1.59 -12.19 1.22
N GLN A 75 -0.83 -13.09 0.62
CA GLN A 75 -1.11 -14.51 0.56
C GLN A 75 0.16 -15.27 0.96
N ASP A 76 0.15 -15.79 2.19
CA ASP A 76 1.33 -16.42 2.82
C ASP A 76 2.53 -15.47 2.88
N SER A 77 3.60 -15.75 2.13
CA SER A 77 4.80 -14.91 2.01
C SER A 77 4.83 -14.09 0.71
N ILE A 78 3.78 -14.15 -0.09
CA ILE A 78 3.66 -13.44 -1.36
C ILE A 78 2.77 -12.23 -1.14
N TYR A 79 3.16 -11.10 -1.73
CA TYR A 79 2.37 -9.88 -1.74
C TYR A 79 1.97 -9.53 -3.15
N THR A 80 0.75 -9.06 -3.36
CA THR A 80 0.31 -8.57 -4.67
C THR A 80 -0.13 -7.11 -4.52
N ILE A 81 0.48 -6.24 -5.31
CA ILE A 81 0.13 -4.82 -5.38
C ILE A 81 -0.79 -4.62 -6.57
N VAL A 82 -1.99 -4.12 -6.32
CA VAL A 82 -3.00 -3.83 -7.33
C VAL A 82 -3.27 -2.34 -7.36
N THR A 83 -3.24 -1.75 -8.54
CA THR A 83 -3.73 -0.40 -8.80
C THR A 83 -4.76 -0.42 -9.93
N ASP A 84 -5.30 0.73 -10.29
CA ASP A 84 -6.28 0.84 -11.39
C ASP A 84 -5.70 0.42 -12.76
N ASN A 85 -4.37 0.42 -12.92
CA ASN A 85 -3.70 0.18 -14.20
C ASN A 85 -2.93 -1.15 -14.27
N GLU A 86 -2.59 -1.75 -13.13
CA GLU A 86 -1.67 -2.87 -13.08
C GLU A 86 -1.82 -3.72 -11.81
N GLU A 87 -1.37 -4.97 -11.93
CA GLU A 87 -1.23 -5.93 -10.85
C GLU A 87 0.20 -6.48 -10.87
N ILE A 88 0.90 -6.40 -9.74
CA ILE A 88 2.31 -6.76 -9.60
C ILE A 88 2.47 -7.72 -8.43
N THR A 89 2.97 -8.92 -8.71
CA THR A 89 3.32 -9.91 -7.67
C THR A 89 4.72 -9.62 -7.13
N CYS A 90 4.81 -9.50 -5.82
CA CYS A 90 6.00 -9.14 -5.06
C CYS A 90 6.38 -10.23 -4.05
N ILE A 91 7.68 -10.31 -3.74
CA ILE A 91 8.25 -11.15 -2.68
C ILE A 91 8.98 -10.32 -1.63
#